data_AF-A0A6A9TK94-F1
#
_entry.id   AF-A0A6A9TK94-F1
#
_cell.length_a   1.000
_cell.length_b   1.000
_cell.length_c   1.000
_cell.angle_alpha   90.00
_cell.angle_beta   90.00
_cell.angle_gamma   90.00
#
_symmetry.space_group_name_H-M   'P 1'
#
loop_
_entity.id
_entity.type
_entity.pdbx_description
1 polymer ?
#
loop_
_entity_poly.entity_id
_entity_poly.type
_entity_poly.pdbx_seq_one_letter_code
_entity_poly.pdbx_strand_id
1 'polypeptide(L)'
;MTNGSASWDEQYDESRISINSLTVEDISTGDATGNDNVESSFQFGIDPPSEKFAVNTTVSGLPEDPENYQNLGIQIGEGDQEDYVKLVAGNGQPEIEFSQEVDSTLSPNRMADSELAGPDTEIGLSIVVDPSTNEAVAYYRIDGGSWTQVTSGGSPVVYDVEDLLDTSDGQGLAVGIISTSIDSDPFDGTWHDLSVETVETQEEAHSADISVLEGNQDKDTSPWLFTDPVSIENTGDVPITGVTLDASTAALPDLQAAGMKDGYSGSTSGQTMTIDFSGDPIAAGETASGNIDYNHDTQSETGAGGGPYHQAYEISGLEMAGTTVTVEYEDGTTQTTELASDGSPAGAVGVADDDVPSAPTLGVDGVSTDGSALGAPHEAAVVNSEEHLIHITEGPANGNVALYRIEGEMNVTGPDGSFSFSDFSSVQDYEANRFYLDKTEHDVELDAGGHGHATVSLTNNTESPPDEGGMNYILAVVEDEDGDYGLMSNVVVLEYQEEQEPPENDFDGDGTPNAQDTDDDGDGIPDVNDPFALDADNGLSTSVPHNLTLEPNSQPGT
;
A
#
# COMPACT_ATOMS: atom_id res chain seq x y z
N MET A 1 -6.22 43.55 14.99
CA MET A 1 -7.12 44.35 15.87
C MET A 1 -6.61 45.79 15.98
N THR A 2 -7.42 46.80 15.62
CA THR A 2 -7.03 48.23 15.71
C THR A 2 -7.65 48.88 16.95
N ASN A 3 -6.88 49.69 17.70
CA ASN A 3 -7.36 50.42 18.88
C ASN A 3 -7.89 51.83 18.57
N GLY A 4 -8.02 52.19 17.28
CA GLY A 4 -8.49 53.50 16.83
C GLY A 4 -7.59 54.69 17.18
N SER A 5 -6.35 54.48 17.64
CA SER A 5 -5.47 55.57 18.09
C SER A 5 -3.99 55.46 17.67
N ALA A 6 -3.53 54.32 17.15
CA ALA A 6 -2.21 54.12 16.53
C ALA A 6 -2.29 53.09 15.39
N SER A 7 -1.37 53.15 14.42
CA SER A 7 -1.27 52.12 13.37
C SER A 7 -0.76 50.80 13.97
N TRP A 8 -1.07 49.67 13.32
CA TRP A 8 -0.66 48.35 13.79
C TRP A 8 0.86 48.16 13.80
N ASP A 9 1.55 48.74 12.82
CA ASP A 9 3.03 48.76 12.69
C ASP A 9 3.72 49.41 13.92
N GLU A 10 3.14 50.43 14.55
CA GLU A 10 3.72 51.03 15.76
C GLU A 10 3.54 50.18 17.04
N GLN A 11 2.74 49.10 16.97
CA GLN A 11 2.42 48.21 18.09
C GLN A 11 2.92 46.77 17.88
N TYR A 12 3.44 46.46 16.69
CA TYR A 12 3.87 45.13 16.27
C TYR A 12 5.41 45.07 16.24
N ASP A 13 5.99 44.15 17.02
CA ASP A 13 7.45 43.90 17.08
C ASP A 13 7.70 42.42 16.76
N GLU A 14 7.99 42.12 15.49
CA GLU A 14 8.25 40.76 14.95
C GLU A 14 9.37 40.03 15.69
N SER A 15 10.34 40.77 16.26
CA SER A 15 11.47 40.17 16.95
C SER A 15 11.13 39.59 18.33
N ARG A 16 9.87 39.72 18.76
CA ARG A 16 9.39 39.38 20.10
C ARG A 16 8.23 38.39 20.12
N ILE A 17 7.87 37.83 18.97
CA ILE A 17 6.75 36.89 18.84
C ILE A 17 7.24 35.67 18.05
N SER A 18 7.24 34.51 18.71
CA SER A 18 7.27 33.20 18.06
C SER A 18 6.05 32.45 18.58
N ILE A 19 5.10 32.12 17.70
CA ILE A 19 3.94 31.29 18.02
C ILE A 19 4.24 29.93 17.37
N ASN A 20 4.52 28.92 18.20
CA ASN A 20 4.78 27.55 17.73
C ASN A 20 3.49 26.71 17.68
N SER A 21 2.44 27.16 18.37
CA SER A 21 1.08 26.63 18.34
C SER A 21 0.15 27.67 18.96
N LEU A 22 -1.13 27.64 18.59
CA LEU A 22 -2.19 28.43 19.21
C LEU A 22 -3.10 27.49 20.01
N THR A 23 -3.05 27.59 21.33
CA THR A 23 -3.98 26.88 22.23
C THR A 23 -5.06 27.85 22.68
N VAL A 24 -6.33 27.46 22.50
CA VAL A 24 -7.48 28.12 23.10
C VAL A 24 -7.90 27.28 24.30
N GLU A 25 -7.57 27.76 25.50
CA GLU A 25 -8.03 27.16 26.75
C GLU A 25 -9.48 27.55 27.03
N ASP A 26 -10.26 26.64 27.60
CA ASP A 26 -11.67 26.87 27.98
C ASP A 26 -12.51 27.41 26.80
N ILE A 27 -12.57 26.72 25.66
CA ILE A 27 -13.44 27.12 24.53
C ILE A 27 -14.88 27.24 25.08
N SER A 28 -15.38 28.47 25.16
CA SER A 28 -16.60 28.79 25.91
C SER A 28 -17.85 28.62 25.02
N THR A 29 -19.05 28.85 25.58
CA THR A 29 -20.35 28.52 24.98
C THR A 29 -20.77 29.36 23.75
N GLY A 30 -19.84 29.87 22.94
CA GLY A 30 -20.12 30.70 21.75
C GLY A 30 -20.24 29.88 20.46
N ASP A 31 -21.05 30.36 19.51
CA ASP A 31 -21.33 29.76 18.19
C ASP A 31 -21.09 30.81 17.07
N ALA A 32 -20.79 30.35 15.86
CA ALA A 32 -20.72 31.17 14.64
C ALA A 32 -22.12 31.49 14.06
N THR A 33 -23.19 30.81 14.50
CA THR A 33 -24.56 31.13 14.03
C THR A 33 -25.22 32.25 14.87
N GLY A 34 -25.21 33.48 14.34
CA GLY A 34 -26.00 34.61 14.85
C GLY A 34 -25.25 35.71 15.61
N ASN A 35 -26.03 36.68 16.13
CA ASN A 35 -25.58 38.00 16.64
C ASN A 35 -24.85 37.99 18.02
N ASP A 36 -24.44 36.82 18.51
CA ASP A 36 -23.71 36.71 19.79
C ASP A 36 -22.22 36.44 19.50
N ASN A 37 -21.37 37.39 19.90
CA ASN A 37 -19.95 37.49 19.59
C ASN A 37 -19.18 36.15 19.71
N VAL A 38 -18.51 35.73 18.63
CA VAL A 38 -17.52 34.66 18.59
C VAL A 38 -16.33 35.05 19.50
N GLU A 39 -16.09 34.32 20.59
CA GLU A 39 -14.95 34.59 21.51
C GLU A 39 -13.64 33.88 21.10
N SER A 40 -13.65 32.97 20.10
CA SER A 40 -12.46 32.15 19.75
C SER A 40 -12.23 31.89 18.24
N SER A 41 -12.63 32.77 17.32
CA SER A 41 -12.22 32.67 15.90
C SER A 41 -11.08 33.64 15.57
N PHE A 42 -10.13 33.17 14.77
CA PHE A 42 -9.08 33.99 14.15
C PHE A 42 -9.16 33.81 12.64
N GLN A 43 -9.15 34.92 11.90
CA GLN A 43 -9.10 34.90 10.44
C GLN A 43 -8.13 35.95 9.89
N PHE A 44 -7.60 35.69 8.70
CA PHE A 44 -6.86 36.63 7.87
C PHE A 44 -7.35 36.54 6.42
N GLY A 45 -7.17 37.62 5.65
CA GLY A 45 -7.58 37.65 4.24
C GLY A 45 -6.42 37.33 3.31
N ILE A 46 -6.72 36.64 2.21
CA ILE A 46 -5.80 36.38 1.10
C ILE A 46 -6.40 36.88 -0.22
N ASP A 47 -5.55 37.15 -1.20
CA ASP A 47 -5.96 37.20 -2.60
C ASP A 47 -6.00 35.74 -3.09
N PRO A 48 -7.16 35.16 -3.44
CA PRO A 48 -7.24 33.74 -3.79
C PRO A 48 -6.35 33.45 -5.01
N PRO A 49 -5.50 32.41 -4.94
CA PRO A 49 -4.70 31.99 -6.09
C PRO A 49 -5.56 31.70 -7.32
N SER A 50 -4.99 31.87 -8.52
CA SER A 50 -5.64 31.45 -9.77
C SER A 50 -5.48 29.96 -10.06
N GLU A 51 -4.57 29.30 -9.35
CA GLU A 51 -4.27 27.87 -9.42
C GLU A 51 -4.89 27.17 -8.21
N LYS A 52 -5.01 25.85 -8.25
CA LYS A 52 -5.53 25.06 -7.13
C LYS A 52 -4.73 25.34 -5.86
N PHE A 53 -5.40 25.42 -4.72
CA PHE A 53 -4.74 25.72 -3.45
C PHE A 53 -5.40 24.99 -2.29
N ALA A 54 -4.64 24.75 -1.23
CA ALA A 54 -5.08 24.09 -0.03
C ALA A 54 -4.95 25.04 1.17
N VAL A 55 -5.95 24.97 2.05
CA VAL A 55 -5.94 25.57 3.38
C VAL A 55 -5.78 24.45 4.39
N ASN A 56 -4.64 24.40 5.07
CA ASN A 56 -4.24 23.30 5.93
C ASN A 56 -4.14 23.72 7.39
N THR A 57 -4.46 22.81 8.30
CA THR A 57 -4.12 22.91 9.73
C THR A 57 -3.91 21.53 10.33
N THR A 58 -3.19 21.44 11.43
CA THR A 58 -3.25 20.30 12.35
C THR A 58 -3.88 20.74 13.67
N VAL A 59 -4.91 20.02 14.12
CA VAL A 59 -5.59 20.26 15.40
C VAL A 59 -5.40 19.10 16.38
N SER A 60 -5.42 19.40 17.68
CA SER A 60 -5.53 18.40 18.74
C SER A 60 -6.35 18.93 19.92
N GLY A 61 -6.69 18.07 20.88
CA GLY A 61 -7.49 18.42 22.06
C GLY A 61 -8.97 18.07 21.96
N LEU A 62 -9.41 17.34 20.93
CA LEU A 62 -10.78 16.84 20.84
C LEU A 62 -11.09 15.90 22.04
N PRO A 63 -12.22 16.04 22.73
CA PRO A 63 -12.58 15.10 23.80
C PRO A 63 -12.71 13.65 23.31
N GLU A 64 -12.48 12.68 24.20
CA GLU A 64 -12.66 11.24 23.91
C GLU A 64 -14.11 10.91 23.50
N ASP A 65 -15.08 11.56 24.15
CA ASP A 65 -16.51 11.48 23.84
C ASP A 65 -17.05 12.90 23.58
N PRO A 66 -16.85 13.49 22.39
CA PRO A 66 -17.25 14.87 22.13
C PRO A 66 -18.78 15.02 22.16
N GLU A 67 -19.27 15.99 22.92
CA GLU A 67 -20.67 16.36 23.00
C GLU A 67 -21.12 17.12 21.75
N ASN A 68 -22.44 17.26 21.56
CA ASN A 68 -22.97 18.08 20.48
C ASN A 68 -22.38 19.48 20.58
N TYR A 69 -21.99 20.00 19.42
CA TYR A 69 -21.34 21.30 19.26
C TYR A 69 -19.93 21.42 19.85
N GLN A 70 -19.30 20.37 20.38
CA GLN A 70 -17.86 20.38 20.64
C GLN A 70 -17.11 20.05 19.35
N ASN A 71 -16.49 21.05 18.74
CA ASN A 71 -15.70 20.87 17.52
C ASN A 71 -14.61 21.93 17.36
N LEU A 72 -13.61 21.62 16.55
CA LEU A 72 -12.51 22.51 16.18
C LEU A 72 -12.01 22.19 14.77
N GLY A 73 -11.49 23.20 14.06
CA GLY A 73 -10.95 23.03 12.73
C GLY A 73 -10.69 24.36 12.01
N ILE A 74 -10.96 24.39 10.71
CA ILE A 74 -10.70 25.52 9.80
C ILE A 74 -11.95 25.95 9.04
N GLN A 75 -11.92 27.20 8.57
CA GLN A 75 -12.95 27.79 7.73
C GLN A 75 -12.35 28.69 6.64
N ILE A 76 -13.06 28.77 5.51
CA ILE A 76 -12.88 29.77 4.46
C ILE A 76 -14.21 30.48 4.20
N GLY A 77 -14.20 31.77 3.82
CA GLY A 77 -15.46 32.50 3.59
C GLY A 77 -15.25 33.94 3.14
N GLU A 78 -16.34 34.73 3.10
CA GLU A 78 -16.27 36.17 2.78
C GLU A 78 -15.71 37.01 3.95
N GLY A 79 -15.61 36.41 5.13
CA GLY A 79 -15.04 37.02 6.33
C GLY A 79 -16.05 37.73 7.23
N ASP A 80 -17.34 37.59 6.97
CA ASP A 80 -18.39 37.87 7.94
C ASP A 80 -18.84 36.57 8.65
N GLN A 81 -20.00 36.60 9.32
CA GLN A 81 -20.56 35.44 10.04
C GLN A 81 -21.51 34.61 9.17
N GLU A 82 -21.72 35.04 7.94
CA GLU A 82 -22.59 34.43 6.95
C GLU A 82 -21.65 33.91 5.82
N ASP A 83 -22.12 33.02 4.95
CA ASP A 83 -21.39 32.60 3.73
C ASP A 83 -19.93 32.10 3.94
N TYR A 84 -19.83 30.83 4.38
CA TYR A 84 -18.55 30.16 4.63
C TYR A 84 -18.59 28.66 4.34
N VAL A 85 -17.41 28.10 4.12
CA VAL A 85 -17.15 26.65 4.15
C VAL A 85 -16.30 26.35 5.39
N LYS A 86 -16.67 25.34 6.17
CA LYS A 86 -15.90 24.88 7.32
C LYS A 86 -15.61 23.39 7.26
N LEU A 87 -14.48 23.02 7.83
CA LEU A 87 -14.06 21.65 8.06
C LEU A 87 -13.64 21.51 9.52
N VAL A 88 -14.35 20.69 10.29
CA VAL A 88 -14.14 20.53 11.73
C VAL A 88 -14.15 19.06 12.15
N ALA A 89 -13.42 18.75 13.21
CA ALA A 89 -13.49 17.47 13.92
C ALA A 89 -14.37 17.58 15.16
N GLY A 90 -15.18 16.55 15.45
CA GLY A 90 -16.13 16.49 16.56
C GLY A 90 -17.59 16.73 16.14
N ASN A 91 -18.43 17.14 17.10
CA ASN A 91 -19.87 17.45 16.98
C ASN A 91 -20.85 16.34 17.39
N GLY A 92 -20.68 15.81 18.61
CA GLY A 92 -21.58 14.81 19.22
C GLY A 92 -21.06 13.38 19.16
N GLN A 93 -20.03 13.15 18.35
CA GLN A 93 -19.24 11.91 18.25
C GLN A 93 -17.91 12.24 17.55
N PRO A 94 -16.93 11.32 17.58
CA PRO A 94 -15.72 11.43 16.76
C PRO A 94 -16.09 11.35 15.27
N GLU A 95 -16.21 12.52 14.62
CA GLU A 95 -16.56 12.66 13.20
C GLU A 95 -15.87 13.87 12.58
N ILE A 96 -15.70 13.86 11.26
CA ILE A 96 -15.38 15.03 10.45
C ILE A 96 -16.68 15.63 9.91
N GLU A 97 -16.89 16.92 10.13
CA GLU A 97 -17.96 17.70 9.50
C GLU A 97 -17.36 18.67 8.47
N PHE A 98 -17.70 18.46 7.20
CA PHE A 98 -17.47 19.41 6.11
C PHE A 98 -18.82 20.05 5.76
N SER A 99 -18.92 21.37 5.94
CA SER A 99 -20.19 22.10 5.86
C SER A 99 -20.02 23.39 5.06
N GLN A 100 -21.04 23.72 4.27
CA GLN A 100 -21.17 25.04 3.65
C GLN A 100 -22.41 25.75 4.18
N GLU A 101 -22.27 27.03 4.53
CA GLU A 101 -23.38 27.94 4.78
C GLU A 101 -23.50 28.92 3.61
N VAL A 102 -24.72 29.07 3.07
CA VAL A 102 -25.06 30.09 2.06
C VAL A 102 -26.37 30.74 2.46
N ASP A 103 -26.45 32.08 2.49
CA ASP A 103 -27.64 32.85 2.87
C ASP A 103 -28.25 32.37 4.21
N SER A 104 -27.39 32.15 5.22
CA SER A 104 -27.76 31.58 6.54
C SER A 104 -28.36 30.16 6.50
N THR A 105 -28.14 29.41 5.41
CA THR A 105 -28.58 28.02 5.25
C THR A 105 -27.39 27.08 5.28
N LEU A 106 -27.22 26.36 6.39
CA LEU A 106 -26.17 25.37 6.55
C LEU A 106 -26.51 24.03 5.87
N SER A 107 -25.56 23.52 5.09
CA SER A 107 -25.63 22.22 4.41
C SER A 107 -24.49 21.32 4.92
N PRO A 108 -24.68 20.57 6.02
CA PRO A 108 -23.61 19.78 6.62
C PRO A 108 -23.46 18.39 5.99
N ASN A 109 -22.23 17.95 5.79
CA ASN A 109 -21.87 16.55 5.52
C ASN A 109 -20.94 16.05 6.62
N ARG A 110 -21.19 14.82 7.08
CA ARG A 110 -20.51 14.24 8.24
C ARG A 110 -20.02 12.84 7.93
N MET A 111 -18.82 12.54 8.39
CA MET A 111 -18.19 11.24 8.23
C MET A 111 -17.61 10.80 9.58
N ALA A 112 -18.18 9.72 10.14
CA ALA A 112 -17.76 9.22 11.44
C ALA A 112 -16.46 8.43 11.33
N ASP A 113 -15.54 8.68 12.26
CA ASP A 113 -14.27 7.98 12.36
C ASP A 113 -13.87 7.90 13.83
N SER A 114 -13.86 6.68 14.38
CA SER A 114 -13.59 6.46 15.80
C SER A 114 -12.15 6.78 16.21
N GLU A 115 -11.22 6.83 15.26
CA GLU A 115 -9.80 7.09 15.54
C GLU A 115 -9.52 8.57 15.86
N LEU A 116 -10.46 9.47 15.55
CA LEU A 116 -10.39 10.89 15.91
C LEU A 116 -10.51 11.13 17.44
N ALA A 117 -10.95 10.14 18.20
CA ALA A 117 -11.28 10.29 19.61
C ALA A 117 -10.01 10.48 20.47
N GLY A 118 -9.99 11.56 21.25
CA GLY A 118 -9.01 11.75 22.32
C GLY A 118 -8.21 13.04 22.22
N PRO A 119 -7.79 13.60 23.38
CA PRO A 119 -7.17 14.91 23.43
C PRO A 119 -5.75 14.94 22.87
N ASP A 120 -5.09 13.79 22.81
CA ASP A 120 -3.71 13.64 22.32
C ASP A 120 -3.64 13.34 20.82
N THR A 121 -4.76 13.04 20.17
CA THR A 121 -4.83 12.73 18.73
C THR A 121 -4.55 13.98 17.91
N GLU A 122 -3.61 13.89 16.97
CA GLU A 122 -3.33 14.95 16.00
C GLU A 122 -4.16 14.70 14.73
N ILE A 123 -4.97 15.70 14.36
CA ILE A 123 -5.88 15.61 13.23
C ILE A 123 -5.46 16.66 12.20
N GLY A 124 -4.90 16.23 11.09
CA GLY A 124 -4.66 17.08 9.92
C GLY A 124 -5.97 17.34 9.19
N LEU A 125 -6.24 18.59 8.84
CA LEU A 125 -7.44 19.02 8.09
C LEU A 125 -7.01 19.86 6.90
N SER A 126 -7.59 19.59 5.72
CA SER A 126 -7.32 20.32 4.50
C SER A 126 -8.61 20.64 3.74
N ILE A 127 -8.82 21.91 3.40
CA ILE A 127 -9.81 22.35 2.41
C ILE A 127 -9.06 22.67 1.13
N VAL A 128 -9.32 21.93 0.07
CA VAL A 128 -8.70 22.12 -1.24
C VAL A 128 -9.70 22.80 -2.16
N VAL A 129 -9.28 23.92 -2.75
CA VAL A 129 -10.10 24.77 -3.62
C VAL A 129 -9.52 24.77 -5.02
N ASP A 130 -10.38 24.55 -6.01
CA ASP A 130 -10.08 24.64 -7.43
C ASP A 130 -10.77 25.87 -8.04
N PRO A 131 -10.03 26.98 -8.29
CA PRO A 131 -10.58 28.18 -8.92
C PRO A 131 -11.03 27.98 -10.38
N SER A 132 -10.66 26.89 -11.04
CA SER A 132 -11.03 26.63 -12.43
C SER A 132 -12.43 26.03 -12.56
N THR A 133 -12.85 25.24 -11.55
CA THR A 133 -14.19 24.64 -11.46
C THR A 133 -15.09 25.33 -10.44
N ASN A 134 -14.55 26.23 -9.62
CA ASN A 134 -15.20 26.84 -8.46
C ASN A 134 -15.57 25.83 -7.36
N GLU A 135 -14.82 24.74 -7.22
CA GLU A 135 -15.16 23.66 -6.30
C GLU A 135 -14.22 23.62 -5.10
N ALA A 136 -14.78 23.29 -3.92
CA ALA A 136 -14.04 22.98 -2.72
C ALA A 136 -14.34 21.55 -2.25
N VAL A 137 -13.28 20.80 -1.95
CA VAL A 137 -13.32 19.46 -1.35
C VAL A 137 -12.49 19.43 -0.06
N ALA A 138 -12.69 18.41 0.77
CA ALA A 138 -12.02 18.30 2.05
C ALA A 138 -11.31 16.96 2.24
N TYR A 139 -10.20 17.00 2.97
CA TYR A 139 -9.42 15.84 3.39
C TYR A 139 -9.06 15.95 4.87
N TYR A 140 -8.85 14.81 5.51
CA TYR A 140 -8.30 14.73 6.87
C TYR A 140 -7.30 13.58 7.00
N ARG A 141 -6.45 13.64 8.01
CA ARG A 141 -5.54 12.54 8.40
C ARG A 141 -5.38 12.49 9.90
N ILE A 142 -5.03 11.33 10.42
CA ILE A 142 -4.88 11.07 11.86
C ILE A 142 -3.43 10.70 12.15
N ASP A 143 -2.84 11.33 13.15
CA ASP A 143 -1.47 11.10 13.66
C ASP A 143 -0.39 11.06 12.55
N GLY A 144 -0.55 11.90 11.52
CA GLY A 144 0.39 12.02 10.41
C GLY A 144 0.28 10.94 9.32
N GLY A 145 -0.73 10.07 9.37
CA GLY A 145 -1.00 9.06 8.34
C GLY A 145 -1.51 9.63 7.01
N SER A 146 -2.01 8.74 6.13
CA SER A 146 -2.47 9.10 4.79
C SER A 146 -3.71 10.01 4.79
N TRP A 147 -3.81 10.88 3.80
CA TRP A 147 -4.97 11.76 3.62
C TRP A 147 -6.21 10.96 3.16
N THR A 148 -7.30 11.12 3.90
CA THR A 148 -8.61 10.54 3.58
C THR A 148 -9.56 11.63 3.10
N GLN A 149 -10.17 11.45 1.94
CA GLN A 149 -11.15 12.40 1.40
C GLN A 149 -12.49 12.31 2.13
N VAL A 150 -13.10 13.46 2.42
CA VAL A 150 -14.44 13.52 3.02
C VAL A 150 -15.49 13.13 1.97
N THR A 151 -16.23 12.04 2.26
CA THR A 151 -17.26 11.51 1.36
C THR A 151 -18.64 11.44 2.03
N SER A 152 -19.68 11.37 1.20
CA SER A 152 -21.07 11.14 1.62
C SER A 152 -21.68 10.06 0.73
N GLY A 153 -22.02 8.92 1.32
CA GLY A 153 -22.51 7.76 0.56
C GLY A 153 -21.49 7.16 -0.41
N GLY A 154 -20.18 7.33 -0.13
CA GLY A 154 -19.08 6.83 -0.95
C GLY A 154 -18.69 7.72 -2.13
N SER A 155 -19.23 8.94 -2.22
CA SER A 155 -18.82 9.94 -3.22
C SER A 155 -18.23 11.18 -2.54
N PRO A 156 -17.25 11.85 -3.16
CA PRO A 156 -16.67 13.08 -2.63
C PRO A 156 -17.73 14.14 -2.33
N VAL A 157 -17.60 14.82 -1.18
CA VAL A 157 -18.41 16.01 -0.90
C VAL A 157 -17.77 17.21 -1.58
N VAL A 158 -18.55 17.90 -2.41
CA VAL A 158 -18.11 19.05 -3.18
C VAL A 158 -19.01 20.24 -2.87
N TYR A 159 -18.42 21.40 -2.60
CA TYR A 159 -19.14 22.67 -2.47
C TYR A 159 -18.72 23.65 -3.56
N ASP A 160 -19.70 24.37 -4.10
CA ASP A 160 -19.47 25.47 -5.04
C ASP A 160 -19.06 26.72 -4.26
N VAL A 161 -17.90 27.27 -4.55
CA VAL A 161 -17.29 28.41 -3.84
C VAL A 161 -17.07 29.62 -4.76
N GLU A 162 -17.77 29.70 -5.89
CA GLU A 162 -17.65 30.82 -6.85
C GLU A 162 -17.74 32.19 -6.15
N ASP A 163 -18.74 32.38 -5.29
CA ASP A 163 -18.96 33.65 -4.58
C ASP A 163 -17.81 33.98 -3.61
N LEU A 164 -17.21 32.97 -2.95
CA LEU A 164 -16.09 33.17 -2.02
C LEU A 164 -14.79 33.59 -2.74
N LEU A 165 -14.68 33.30 -4.04
CA LEU A 165 -13.53 33.63 -4.87
C LEU A 165 -13.69 34.97 -5.61
N ASP A 166 -14.88 35.59 -5.57
CA ASP A 166 -15.11 36.88 -6.23
C ASP A 166 -14.44 38.04 -5.49
N THR A 167 -13.39 38.59 -6.09
CA THR A 167 -12.68 39.77 -5.56
C THR A 167 -13.16 41.10 -6.17
N SER A 168 -14.25 41.09 -6.96
CA SER A 168 -14.74 42.26 -7.70
C SER A 168 -15.22 43.41 -6.81
N ASP A 169 -15.59 43.12 -5.57
CA ASP A 169 -16.00 44.07 -4.54
C ASP A 169 -14.80 44.70 -3.78
N GLY A 170 -13.59 44.20 -4.03
CA GLY A 170 -12.35 44.62 -3.38
C GLY A 170 -12.05 43.91 -2.05
N GLN A 171 -12.79 42.84 -1.74
CA GLN A 171 -12.50 41.91 -0.66
C GLN A 171 -11.82 40.66 -1.24
N GLY A 172 -11.13 39.90 -0.38
CA GLY A 172 -10.47 38.65 -0.75
C GLY A 172 -10.94 37.53 0.17
N LEU A 173 -10.54 36.29 -0.11
CA LEU A 173 -10.97 35.13 0.66
C LEU A 173 -10.48 35.23 2.11
N ALA A 174 -11.41 35.11 3.06
CA ALA A 174 -11.07 34.98 4.48
C ALA A 174 -10.72 33.52 4.79
N VAL A 175 -9.60 33.31 5.47
CA VAL A 175 -9.13 32.01 5.95
C VAL A 175 -8.97 32.09 7.45
N GLY A 176 -9.47 31.10 8.18
CA GLY A 176 -9.41 31.14 9.64
C GLY A 176 -9.56 29.79 10.33
N ILE A 177 -9.38 29.83 11.63
CA ILE A 177 -9.69 28.71 12.53
C ILE A 177 -11.09 28.89 13.11
N ILE A 178 -11.74 27.78 13.40
CA ILE A 178 -13.08 27.76 14.00
C ILE A 178 -13.12 26.70 15.10
N SER A 179 -13.84 27.03 16.18
CA SER A 179 -14.19 26.06 17.22
C SER A 179 -15.53 26.42 17.85
N THR A 180 -16.24 25.40 18.31
CA THR A 180 -17.54 25.54 18.95
C THR A 180 -17.56 24.69 20.22
N SER A 181 -18.24 25.17 21.26
CA SER A 181 -18.59 24.40 22.46
C SER A 181 -19.91 24.90 23.08
N ILE A 182 -20.88 25.26 22.23
CA ILE A 182 -22.17 25.79 22.71
C ILE A 182 -23.00 24.70 23.39
N ASP A 183 -23.62 25.02 24.52
CA ASP A 183 -24.43 24.10 25.32
C ASP A 183 -23.76 22.76 25.72
N SER A 184 -22.42 22.71 25.67
CA SER A 184 -21.57 21.56 26.05
C SER A 184 -20.52 21.98 27.09
N ASP A 185 -19.86 20.99 27.72
CA ASP A 185 -18.72 21.27 28.59
C ASP A 185 -17.57 21.92 27.79
N PRO A 186 -16.84 22.91 28.34
CA PRO A 186 -15.70 23.50 27.64
C PRO A 186 -14.57 22.48 27.46
N PHE A 187 -13.77 22.64 26.40
CA PHE A 187 -12.58 21.84 26.15
C PHE A 187 -11.42 22.71 25.65
N ASP A 188 -10.20 22.17 25.71
CA ASP A 188 -8.99 22.83 25.24
C ASP A 188 -8.68 22.35 23.82
N GLY A 189 -8.64 23.28 22.87
CA GLY A 189 -8.27 23.00 21.47
C GLY A 189 -6.91 23.62 21.13
N THR A 190 -6.08 22.90 20.38
CA THR A 190 -4.79 23.40 19.89
C THR A 190 -4.74 23.32 18.37
N TRP A 191 -4.29 24.41 17.73
CA TRP A 191 -3.91 24.47 16.32
C TRP A 191 -2.39 24.58 16.27
N HIS A 192 -1.74 23.61 15.64
CA HIS A 192 -0.27 23.56 15.55
C HIS A 192 0.24 24.45 14.41
N ASP A 193 -0.55 24.55 13.34
CA ASP A 193 -0.22 25.29 12.13
C ASP A 193 -1.50 25.79 11.43
N LEU A 194 -1.35 26.79 10.57
CA LEU A 194 -2.38 27.19 9.62
C LEU A 194 -1.64 27.71 8.38
N SER A 195 -1.79 27.04 7.25
CA SER A 195 -1.13 27.41 5.99
C SER A 195 -2.11 27.54 4.83
N VAL A 196 -1.73 28.36 3.86
CA VAL A 196 -2.39 28.45 2.55
C VAL A 196 -1.30 28.30 1.52
N GLU A 197 -1.39 27.24 0.73
CA GLU A 197 -0.35 26.83 -0.21
C GLU A 197 -1.02 26.50 -1.54
N THR A 198 -0.41 26.95 -2.65
CA THR A 198 -0.80 26.45 -3.97
C THR A 198 -0.53 24.94 -3.98
N VAL A 199 -1.54 24.18 -4.38
CA VAL A 199 -1.35 22.77 -4.68
C VAL A 199 -0.71 22.78 -6.06
N GLU A 200 0.54 22.35 -6.15
CA GLU A 200 1.10 21.97 -7.43
C GLU A 200 0.27 20.78 -7.91
N THR A 201 -0.78 21.04 -8.68
CA THR A 201 -1.16 20.06 -9.69
C THR A 201 0.01 20.10 -10.66
N GLN A 202 0.97 19.20 -10.51
CA GLN A 202 1.78 18.86 -11.67
C GLN A 202 0.75 18.35 -12.70
N GLU A 203 0.29 19.23 -13.59
CA GLU A 203 -0.27 18.76 -14.86
C GLU A 203 0.92 18.17 -15.60
N GLU A 204 1.25 16.94 -15.23
CA GLU A 204 2.24 16.15 -15.92
C GLU A 204 1.74 15.99 -17.35
N ALA A 205 2.53 16.42 -18.33
CA ALA A 205 2.07 16.40 -19.71
C ALA A 205 1.73 14.96 -20.17
N HIS A 206 2.45 14.00 -19.61
CA HIS A 206 2.35 12.59 -19.93
C HIS A 206 2.30 11.80 -18.63
N SER A 207 1.13 11.75 -17.97
CA SER A 207 0.88 10.89 -16.80
C SER A 207 -0.34 10.01 -17.00
N ALA A 208 -0.35 8.83 -16.37
CA ALA A 208 -1.45 7.90 -16.39
C ALA A 208 -1.48 7.00 -15.16
N ASP A 209 -2.67 6.78 -14.61
CA ASP A 209 -2.89 5.84 -13.51
C ASP A 209 -3.42 4.53 -14.06
N ILE A 210 -2.82 3.43 -13.63
CA ILE A 210 -3.19 2.08 -14.01
C ILE A 210 -3.59 1.32 -12.75
N SER A 211 -4.80 0.76 -12.73
CA SER A 211 -5.25 -0.10 -11.63
C SER A 211 -5.72 -1.45 -12.12
N VAL A 212 -5.44 -2.48 -11.33
CA VAL A 212 -5.96 -3.84 -11.44
C VAL A 212 -6.62 -4.17 -10.10
N LEU A 213 -7.93 -3.99 -10.04
CA LEU A 213 -8.69 -4.02 -8.79
C LEU A 213 -8.76 -5.42 -8.18
N GLU A 214 -8.75 -5.47 -6.84
CA GLU A 214 -9.15 -6.64 -6.05
C GLU A 214 -10.66 -6.90 -6.29
N GLY A 215 -10.99 -7.81 -7.20
CA GLY A 215 -12.37 -8.28 -7.37
C GLY A 215 -12.91 -8.86 -6.06
N ASN A 216 -13.97 -8.25 -5.52
CA ASN A 216 -14.87 -8.75 -4.47
C ASN A 216 -14.32 -9.84 -3.52
N GLN A 217 -13.58 -9.46 -2.47
CA GLN A 217 -13.27 -10.22 -1.23
C GLN A 217 -13.34 -11.76 -1.36
N ASP A 218 -12.47 -12.39 -2.16
CA ASP A 218 -12.12 -13.82 -2.12
C ASP A 218 -11.05 -14.11 -3.20
N LYS A 219 -10.33 -15.24 -3.08
CA LYS A 219 -9.15 -15.66 -3.87
C LYS A 219 -9.34 -15.84 -5.41
N ASP A 220 -10.46 -15.42 -5.98
CA ASP A 220 -10.86 -15.64 -7.38
C ASP A 220 -10.96 -14.28 -8.08
N THR A 221 -9.79 -13.69 -8.37
CA THR A 221 -9.61 -12.26 -8.65
C THR A 221 -9.37 -11.94 -10.13
N SER A 222 -9.62 -12.88 -11.05
CA SER A 222 -9.30 -12.66 -12.46
C SER A 222 -9.96 -11.39 -13.02
N PRO A 223 -9.15 -10.47 -13.58
CA PRO A 223 -9.63 -9.35 -14.36
C PRO A 223 -10.47 -9.76 -15.58
N TRP A 224 -10.67 -11.04 -15.85
CA TRP A 224 -11.57 -11.56 -16.88
C TRP A 224 -12.99 -11.85 -16.39
N LEU A 225 -13.24 -12.05 -15.09
CA LEU A 225 -14.57 -12.46 -14.61
C LEU A 225 -15.43 -11.29 -14.16
N PHE A 226 -14.80 -10.19 -13.76
CA PHE A 226 -15.49 -9.00 -13.26
C PHE A 226 -15.94 -8.07 -14.39
N THR A 227 -16.64 -7.01 -14.02
CA THR A 227 -16.93 -5.88 -14.92
C THR A 227 -15.88 -4.83 -14.65
N ASP A 228 -15.15 -4.40 -15.69
CA ASP A 228 -14.23 -3.25 -15.63
C ASP A 228 -13.14 -3.29 -14.52
N PRO A 229 -12.49 -4.44 -14.23
CA PRO A 229 -11.50 -4.57 -13.15
C PRO A 229 -10.14 -3.94 -13.46
N VAL A 230 -9.86 -3.61 -14.71
CA VAL A 230 -8.68 -2.83 -15.09
C VAL A 230 -9.14 -1.44 -15.51
N SER A 231 -8.54 -0.42 -14.94
CA SER A 231 -8.75 0.98 -15.33
C SER A 231 -7.44 1.62 -15.75
N ILE A 232 -7.52 2.46 -16.77
CA ILE A 232 -6.45 3.33 -17.23
C ILE A 232 -7.04 4.73 -17.25
N GLU A 233 -6.57 5.59 -16.36
CA GLU A 233 -6.93 7.00 -16.31
C GLU A 233 -5.82 7.84 -16.89
N ASN A 234 -6.18 8.81 -17.74
CA ASN A 234 -5.23 9.80 -18.21
C ASN A 234 -5.22 10.99 -17.26
N THR A 235 -4.26 11.01 -16.35
CA THR A 235 -4.04 12.09 -15.39
C THR A 235 -3.24 13.25 -15.98
N GLY A 236 -2.66 13.07 -17.18
CA GLY A 236 -1.92 14.10 -17.90
C GLY A 236 -2.71 14.87 -18.97
N ASP A 237 -2.00 15.75 -19.71
CA ASP A 237 -2.61 16.67 -20.69
C ASP A 237 -2.62 16.16 -22.15
N VAL A 238 -1.81 15.14 -22.47
CA VAL A 238 -1.75 14.52 -23.81
C VAL A 238 -2.61 13.24 -23.85
N PRO A 239 -3.45 13.04 -24.89
CA PRO A 239 -4.27 11.83 -24.99
C PRO A 239 -3.46 10.53 -25.10
N ILE A 240 -3.91 9.47 -24.40
CA ILE A 240 -3.32 8.13 -24.46
C ILE A 240 -3.86 7.36 -25.67
N THR A 241 -2.98 6.76 -26.45
CA THR A 241 -3.30 6.00 -27.68
C THR A 241 -3.02 4.51 -27.59
N GLY A 242 -2.25 4.06 -26.60
CA GLY A 242 -2.00 2.65 -26.36
C GLY A 242 -1.38 2.38 -25.01
N VAL A 243 -1.60 1.18 -24.49
CA VAL A 243 -0.95 0.68 -23.28
C VAL A 243 -0.42 -0.72 -23.54
N THR A 244 0.83 -0.98 -23.19
CA THR A 244 1.46 -2.30 -23.28
C THR A 244 1.83 -2.79 -21.89
N LEU A 245 1.33 -3.97 -21.52
CA LEU A 245 1.72 -4.70 -20.32
C LEU A 245 2.70 -5.81 -20.73
N ASP A 246 3.89 -5.84 -20.14
CA ASP A 246 4.89 -6.88 -20.32
C ASP A 246 5.08 -7.67 -19.02
N ALA A 247 4.39 -8.80 -18.91
CA ALA A 247 4.43 -9.63 -17.70
C ALA A 247 5.73 -10.43 -17.56
N SER A 248 6.70 -10.28 -18.49
CA SER A 248 8.02 -10.91 -18.33
C SER A 248 8.86 -10.34 -17.19
N THR A 249 8.46 -9.20 -16.63
CA THR A 249 9.06 -8.56 -15.45
C THR A 249 8.26 -8.81 -14.16
N ALA A 250 7.11 -9.49 -14.24
CA ALA A 250 6.29 -9.76 -13.07
C ALA A 250 7.05 -10.61 -12.03
N ALA A 251 6.71 -10.39 -10.76
CA ALA A 251 7.29 -11.12 -9.65
C ALA A 251 6.84 -12.59 -9.60
N LEU A 252 5.67 -12.90 -10.15
CA LEU A 252 5.25 -14.28 -10.36
C LEU A 252 5.62 -14.70 -11.80
N PRO A 253 6.45 -15.75 -11.99
CA PRO A 253 6.95 -16.11 -13.32
C PRO A 253 5.86 -16.72 -14.22
N ASP A 254 6.18 -16.78 -15.51
CA ASP A 254 5.43 -17.51 -16.55
C ASP A 254 3.98 -17.06 -16.77
N LEU A 255 3.67 -15.80 -16.46
CA LEU A 255 2.42 -15.14 -16.85
C LEU A 255 2.35 -14.92 -18.37
N GLN A 256 1.43 -15.59 -19.05
CA GLN A 256 1.16 -15.40 -20.48
C GLN A 256 -0.10 -14.60 -20.73
N ALA A 257 -0.01 -13.64 -21.66
CA ALA A 257 -1.14 -12.85 -22.10
C ALA A 257 -2.12 -13.70 -22.93
N ALA A 258 -3.34 -13.88 -22.44
CA ALA A 258 -4.36 -14.73 -23.05
C ALA A 258 -5.38 -13.96 -23.90
N GLY A 259 -5.83 -12.77 -23.45
CA GLY A 259 -6.78 -11.97 -24.22
C GLY A 259 -7.33 -10.73 -23.52
N MET A 260 -8.25 -10.06 -24.20
CA MET A 260 -9.02 -8.90 -23.70
C MET A 260 -10.52 -9.08 -24.03
N LYS A 261 -11.39 -8.44 -23.24
CA LYS A 261 -12.84 -8.35 -23.51
C LYS A 261 -13.42 -7.04 -22.96
N ASP A 262 -14.72 -6.83 -23.21
CA ASP A 262 -15.59 -5.85 -22.52
C ASP A 262 -14.92 -4.49 -22.23
N GLY A 263 -14.64 -3.70 -23.26
CA GLY A 263 -14.03 -2.36 -23.12
C GLY A 263 -12.67 -2.24 -23.80
N TYR A 264 -11.90 -3.31 -23.84
CA TYR A 264 -10.57 -3.32 -24.46
C TYR A 264 -10.48 -4.15 -25.76
N SER A 265 -9.57 -3.72 -26.64
CA SER A 265 -9.20 -4.41 -27.86
C SER A 265 -7.72 -4.19 -28.15
N GLY A 266 -7.09 -5.12 -28.85
CA GLY A 266 -5.64 -5.05 -29.07
C GLY A 266 -5.02 -6.38 -29.51
N SER A 267 -3.81 -6.66 -29.05
CA SER A 267 -3.07 -7.89 -29.38
C SER A 267 -2.33 -8.50 -28.20
N THR A 268 -2.07 -9.80 -28.26
CA THR A 268 -1.23 -10.53 -27.30
C THR A 268 -0.10 -11.27 -28.03
N SER A 269 1.07 -11.36 -27.40
CA SER A 269 2.23 -12.09 -27.93
C SER A 269 3.12 -12.57 -26.79
N GLY A 270 2.98 -13.84 -26.40
CA GLY A 270 3.70 -14.38 -25.25
C GLY A 270 3.22 -13.71 -23.96
N GLN A 271 4.14 -13.15 -23.19
CA GLN A 271 3.87 -12.45 -21.92
C GLN A 271 3.40 -11.00 -22.12
N THR A 272 3.40 -10.52 -23.37
CA THR A 272 3.07 -9.12 -23.68
C THR A 272 1.63 -8.98 -24.16
N MET A 273 0.93 -8.00 -23.61
CA MET A 273 -0.41 -7.57 -23.98
C MET A 273 -0.40 -6.09 -24.38
N THR A 274 -0.93 -5.74 -25.56
CA THR A 274 -1.04 -4.34 -26.02
C THR A 274 -2.50 -3.97 -26.26
N ILE A 275 -3.02 -3.05 -25.47
CA ILE A 275 -4.34 -2.44 -25.58
C ILE A 275 -4.25 -1.23 -26.53
N ASP A 276 -5.12 -1.20 -27.54
CA ASP A 276 -5.11 -0.20 -28.62
C ASP A 276 -6.25 0.81 -28.42
N PHE A 277 -5.88 2.06 -28.15
CA PHE A 277 -6.78 3.21 -28.05
C PHE A 277 -6.62 4.17 -29.25
N SER A 278 -5.87 3.81 -30.29
CA SER A 278 -5.60 4.73 -31.42
C SER A 278 -6.86 5.11 -32.22
N GLY A 279 -7.94 4.32 -32.09
CA GLY A 279 -9.25 4.61 -32.68
C GLY A 279 -10.14 5.51 -31.82
N ASP A 280 -9.90 5.56 -30.51
CA ASP A 280 -10.65 6.34 -29.51
C ASP A 280 -9.71 6.64 -28.31
N PRO A 281 -8.80 7.63 -28.46
CA PRO A 281 -7.79 7.93 -27.43
C PRO A 281 -8.42 8.39 -26.12
N ILE A 282 -7.79 8.05 -25.00
CA ILE A 282 -8.24 8.48 -23.67
C ILE A 282 -7.82 9.94 -23.50
N ALA A 283 -8.77 10.88 -23.49
CA ALA A 283 -8.45 12.29 -23.30
C ALA A 283 -8.05 12.60 -21.85
N ALA A 284 -7.46 13.78 -21.63
CA ALA A 284 -7.12 14.25 -20.29
C ALA A 284 -8.32 14.21 -19.33
N GLY A 285 -8.13 13.60 -18.16
CA GLY A 285 -9.16 13.37 -17.13
C GLY A 285 -10.20 12.30 -17.49
N GLU A 286 -10.01 11.55 -18.58
CA GLU A 286 -10.88 10.41 -18.90
C GLU A 286 -10.28 9.09 -18.41
N THR A 287 -11.17 8.14 -18.09
CA THR A 287 -10.82 6.78 -17.71
C THR A 287 -11.37 5.79 -18.72
N ALA A 288 -10.53 4.86 -19.18
CA ALA A 288 -10.96 3.69 -19.93
C ALA A 288 -10.85 2.45 -19.03
N SER A 289 -11.94 1.70 -18.93
CA SER A 289 -11.95 0.45 -18.17
C SER A 289 -12.26 -0.75 -19.05
N GLY A 290 -11.79 -1.91 -18.63
CA GLY A 290 -12.07 -3.15 -19.32
C GLY A 290 -11.45 -4.36 -18.64
N ASN A 291 -11.42 -5.46 -19.37
CA ASN A 291 -11.00 -6.75 -18.85
C ASN A 291 -9.83 -7.32 -19.64
N ILE A 292 -8.87 -7.89 -18.91
CA ILE A 292 -7.72 -8.60 -19.46
C ILE A 292 -7.64 -10.01 -18.89
N ASP A 293 -6.92 -10.89 -19.57
CA ASP A 293 -6.71 -12.27 -19.16
C ASP A 293 -5.23 -12.65 -19.30
N TYR A 294 -4.68 -13.16 -18.21
CA TYR A 294 -3.38 -13.79 -18.12
C TYR A 294 -3.57 -15.22 -17.60
N ASN A 295 -2.67 -16.12 -17.95
CA ASN A 295 -2.61 -17.46 -17.38
C ASN A 295 -1.17 -17.85 -17.06
N HIS A 296 -0.99 -18.91 -16.28
CA HIS A 296 0.31 -19.54 -16.11
C HIS A 296 0.51 -20.62 -17.19
N ASP A 297 1.55 -20.49 -18.02
CA ASP A 297 1.94 -21.51 -19.01
C ASP A 297 3.42 -21.86 -18.82
N THR A 298 3.68 -23.02 -18.20
CA THR A 298 5.03 -23.57 -18.02
C THR A 298 5.60 -24.26 -19.28
N GLN A 299 4.99 -23.97 -20.45
CA GLN A 299 5.39 -24.17 -21.85
C GLN A 299 4.55 -25.16 -22.69
N SER A 300 4.14 -24.59 -23.84
CA SER A 300 4.00 -25.16 -25.19
C SER A 300 2.65 -25.71 -25.63
N GLU A 301 1.62 -25.62 -24.78
CA GLU A 301 0.24 -25.79 -25.23
C GLU A 301 -0.45 -24.44 -25.35
N THR A 302 -0.19 -23.75 -26.47
CA THR A 302 -1.00 -22.59 -26.89
C THR A 302 -2.47 -23.03 -27.02
N GLY A 303 -3.26 -22.80 -25.98
CA GLY A 303 -4.70 -22.98 -26.00
C GLY A 303 -5.25 -23.30 -24.62
N ALA A 304 -6.39 -22.71 -24.28
CA ALA A 304 -7.23 -23.06 -23.13
C ALA A 304 -7.65 -24.55 -23.15
N GLY A 305 -6.72 -25.45 -22.81
CA GLY A 305 -6.96 -26.86 -22.59
C GLY A 305 -7.50 -27.05 -21.17
N GLY A 306 -8.47 -27.94 -20.97
CA GLY A 306 -9.06 -28.18 -19.64
C GLY A 306 -8.17 -28.96 -18.68
N GLY A 307 -6.87 -28.66 -18.63
CA GLY A 307 -5.94 -29.18 -17.63
C GLY A 307 -5.90 -28.29 -16.38
N PRO A 308 -5.51 -28.81 -15.20
CA PRO A 308 -5.52 -28.06 -13.95
C PRO A 308 -4.54 -26.86 -13.92
N TYR A 309 -3.60 -26.79 -14.86
CA TYR A 309 -2.69 -25.65 -15.11
C TYR A 309 -3.35 -24.49 -15.88
N HIS A 310 -4.58 -24.69 -16.38
CA HIS A 310 -5.34 -23.68 -17.11
C HIS A 310 -6.47 -23.13 -16.24
N GLN A 311 -6.15 -22.74 -15.01
CA GLN A 311 -7.05 -21.87 -14.27
C GLN A 311 -6.88 -20.45 -14.79
N ALA A 312 -7.33 -20.23 -16.04
CA ALA A 312 -7.43 -18.93 -16.71
C ALA A 312 -8.45 -18.00 -16.02
N TYR A 313 -8.61 -18.15 -14.69
CA TYR A 313 -9.70 -17.61 -13.90
C TYR A 313 -9.23 -16.99 -12.59
N GLU A 314 -7.95 -17.08 -12.20
CA GLU A 314 -7.53 -16.63 -10.86
C GLU A 314 -6.34 -15.65 -10.82
N ILE A 315 -5.88 -15.05 -11.93
CA ILE A 315 -4.78 -14.04 -11.85
C ILE A 315 -5.28 -12.75 -11.21
N SER A 316 -4.80 -12.39 -10.04
CA SER A 316 -5.03 -11.13 -9.32
C SER A 316 -4.17 -9.98 -9.84
N GLY A 317 -4.48 -8.75 -9.42
CA GLY A 317 -3.56 -7.61 -9.58
C GLY A 317 -2.24 -7.86 -8.87
N LEU A 318 -2.26 -8.43 -7.65
CA LEU A 318 -1.07 -8.75 -6.88
C LEU A 318 -0.15 -9.75 -7.61
N GLU A 319 -0.71 -10.73 -8.31
CA GLU A 319 0.07 -11.67 -9.12
C GLU A 319 0.66 -11.00 -10.37
N MET A 320 0.08 -9.88 -10.81
CA MET A 320 0.63 -9.02 -11.84
C MET A 320 1.65 -8.00 -11.31
N ALA A 321 1.94 -7.94 -10.01
CA ALA A 321 2.96 -7.05 -9.46
C ALA A 321 4.32 -7.28 -10.16
N GLY A 322 5.02 -6.18 -10.47
CA GLY A 322 6.23 -6.16 -11.28
C GLY A 322 5.99 -6.10 -12.79
N THR A 323 4.77 -6.28 -13.28
CA THR A 323 4.48 -6.16 -14.73
C THR A 323 4.82 -4.76 -15.22
N THR A 324 5.73 -4.66 -16.19
CA THR A 324 6.07 -3.38 -16.83
C THR A 324 4.87 -2.90 -17.63
N VAL A 325 4.46 -1.65 -17.39
CA VAL A 325 3.41 -0.97 -18.14
C VAL A 325 4.04 0.18 -18.92
N THR A 326 3.86 0.18 -20.24
CA THR A 326 4.28 1.27 -21.13
C THR A 326 3.06 1.95 -21.72
N VAL A 327 2.93 3.25 -21.48
CA VAL A 327 1.84 4.10 -21.98
C VAL A 327 2.34 4.89 -23.21
N GLU A 328 1.61 4.86 -24.32
CA GLU A 328 1.92 5.60 -25.55
C GLU A 328 0.92 6.73 -25.76
N TYR A 329 1.42 7.95 -25.95
CA TYR A 329 0.63 9.17 -26.09
C TYR A 329 0.51 9.63 -27.55
N GLU A 330 -0.47 10.48 -27.87
CA GLU A 330 -0.79 10.92 -29.24
C GLU A 330 0.39 11.61 -29.96
N ASP A 331 1.29 12.25 -29.20
CA ASP A 331 2.49 12.90 -29.75
C ASP A 331 3.67 11.94 -30.01
N GLY A 332 3.52 10.66 -29.64
CA GLY A 332 4.50 9.59 -29.78
C GLY A 332 5.49 9.47 -28.61
N THR A 333 5.27 10.21 -27.52
CA THR A 333 5.98 10.03 -26.26
C THR A 333 5.48 8.77 -25.55
N THR A 334 6.33 8.17 -24.70
CA THR A 334 5.96 7.01 -23.91
C THR A 334 6.44 7.16 -22.48
N GLN A 335 5.59 6.80 -21.50
CA GLN A 335 6.00 6.60 -20.11
C GLN A 335 6.03 5.13 -19.76
N THR A 336 6.78 4.78 -18.72
CA THR A 336 6.94 3.40 -18.26
C THR A 336 6.95 3.34 -16.75
N THR A 337 6.16 2.42 -16.21
CA THR A 337 6.10 2.09 -14.78
C THR A 337 6.00 0.58 -14.59
N GLU A 338 5.91 0.13 -13.35
CA GLU A 338 5.61 -1.27 -12.99
C GLU A 338 4.44 -1.32 -12.00
N LEU A 339 3.65 -2.39 -12.07
CA LEU A 339 2.56 -2.57 -11.11
C LEU A 339 3.12 -2.92 -9.73
N ALA A 340 2.68 -2.21 -8.69
CA ALA A 340 2.95 -2.49 -7.30
C ALA A 340 1.65 -2.89 -6.58
N SER A 341 1.75 -3.47 -5.39
CA SER A 341 0.54 -3.76 -4.62
C SER A 341 -0.15 -2.48 -4.18
N ASP A 342 -1.48 -2.42 -4.27
CA ASP A 342 -2.28 -1.26 -3.82
C ASP A 342 -2.62 -1.29 -2.32
N GLY A 343 -1.87 -2.09 -1.54
CA GLY A 343 -2.15 -2.36 -0.13
C GLY A 343 -3.29 -3.36 0.11
N SER A 344 -4.18 -3.58 -0.87
CA SER A 344 -5.22 -4.60 -0.75
C SER A 344 -4.64 -6.02 -0.83
N PRO A 345 -5.41 -7.06 -0.44
CA PRO A 345 -4.97 -8.45 -0.54
C PRO A 345 -4.62 -8.92 -1.95
N ALA A 346 -5.22 -8.36 -3.01
CA ALA A 346 -5.05 -8.90 -4.37
C ALA A 346 -4.99 -7.84 -5.48
N GLY A 347 -5.06 -6.55 -5.15
CA GLY A 347 -5.00 -5.47 -6.12
C GLY A 347 -3.57 -5.03 -6.43
N ALA A 348 -3.43 -4.34 -7.56
CA ALA A 348 -2.21 -3.67 -7.94
C ALA A 348 -2.48 -2.35 -8.66
N VAL A 349 -1.55 -1.40 -8.51
CA VAL A 349 -1.60 -0.07 -9.10
C VAL A 349 -0.23 0.30 -9.67
N GLY A 350 -0.19 1.27 -10.57
CA GLY A 350 1.05 1.91 -11.00
C GLY A 350 0.75 3.24 -11.68
N VAL A 351 1.63 4.21 -11.49
CA VAL A 351 1.54 5.53 -12.12
C VAL A 351 2.69 5.67 -13.10
N ALA A 352 2.38 6.06 -14.34
CA ALA A 352 3.35 6.20 -15.41
C ALA A 352 3.51 7.67 -15.80
N ASP A 353 4.60 8.29 -15.34
CA ASP A 353 4.94 9.70 -15.54
C ASP A 353 6.46 9.89 -15.80
N ASP A 354 6.95 11.13 -15.71
CA ASP A 354 8.35 11.50 -15.95
C ASP A 354 9.29 11.22 -14.75
N ASP A 355 8.75 10.94 -13.56
CA ASP A 355 9.48 10.86 -12.29
C ASP A 355 9.35 9.55 -11.52
N VAL A 356 8.73 8.51 -12.11
CA VAL A 356 8.75 7.13 -11.61
C VAL A 356 10.09 6.75 -10.96
N PRO A 357 10.13 6.54 -9.63
CA PRO A 357 11.37 6.26 -8.93
C PRO A 357 12.08 5.01 -9.46
N SER A 358 13.42 5.05 -9.47
CA SER A 358 14.23 3.90 -9.88
C SER A 358 14.17 2.76 -8.87
N ALA A 359 14.25 1.53 -9.38
CA ALA A 359 14.19 0.32 -8.56
C ALA A 359 15.29 0.26 -7.50
N PRO A 360 14.96 -0.09 -6.24
CA PRO A 360 15.97 -0.46 -5.25
C PRO A 360 16.51 -1.88 -5.54
N THR A 361 17.60 -2.25 -4.88
CA THR A 361 18.15 -3.61 -4.93
C THR A 361 18.05 -4.28 -3.57
N LEU A 362 17.55 -5.52 -3.56
CA LEU A 362 17.45 -6.36 -2.39
C LEU A 362 18.63 -7.33 -2.28
N GLY A 363 19.02 -7.63 -1.05
CA GLY A 363 19.90 -8.74 -0.72
C GLY A 363 19.60 -9.29 0.67
N VAL A 364 19.95 -10.55 0.93
CA VAL A 364 19.65 -11.22 2.20
C VAL A 364 20.92 -11.39 3.03
N ASP A 365 20.90 -10.96 4.29
CA ASP A 365 22.07 -11.07 5.16
C ASP A 365 22.50 -12.53 5.35
N GLY A 366 23.76 -12.82 5.03
CA GLY A 366 24.35 -14.14 5.23
C GLY A 366 23.85 -15.26 4.30
N VAL A 367 22.96 -14.98 3.35
CA VAL A 367 22.43 -15.95 2.39
C VAL A 367 23.05 -15.71 1.00
N SER A 368 23.41 -16.78 0.31
CA SER A 368 23.87 -16.73 -1.08
C SER A 368 22.73 -17.16 -1.99
N THR A 369 22.24 -16.24 -2.81
CA THR A 369 21.16 -16.46 -3.77
C THR A 369 21.68 -16.88 -5.14
N ASP A 370 20.87 -17.63 -5.88
CA ASP A 370 21.11 -18.03 -7.27
C ASP A 370 20.18 -17.26 -8.21
N GLY A 371 20.72 -16.25 -8.90
CA GLY A 371 20.00 -15.46 -9.91
C GLY A 371 19.67 -16.20 -11.22
N SER A 372 19.99 -17.49 -11.32
CA SER A 372 19.66 -18.33 -12.49
C SER A 372 18.54 -19.33 -12.23
N ALA A 373 18.01 -19.38 -11.00
CA ALA A 373 16.99 -20.33 -10.57
C ALA A 373 15.68 -20.20 -11.37
N LEU A 374 15.13 -18.98 -11.46
CA LEU A 374 13.89 -18.65 -12.19
C LEU A 374 14.11 -17.68 -13.35
N GLY A 375 15.36 -17.26 -13.59
CA GLY A 375 15.68 -16.16 -14.50
C GLY A 375 15.31 -14.79 -13.92
N ALA A 376 15.71 -13.72 -14.60
CA ALA A 376 15.41 -12.36 -14.17
C ALA A 376 13.89 -12.13 -14.10
N PRO A 377 13.38 -11.36 -13.11
CA PRO A 377 14.13 -10.57 -12.11
C PRO A 377 14.55 -11.33 -10.84
N HIS A 378 14.45 -12.66 -10.81
CA HIS A 378 14.54 -13.45 -9.59
C HIS A 378 15.96 -13.83 -9.17
N GLU A 379 16.14 -13.99 -7.86
CA GLU A 379 17.23 -14.72 -7.24
C GLU A 379 16.69 -15.58 -6.10
N ALA A 380 17.17 -16.83 -5.98
CA ALA A 380 16.55 -17.78 -5.05
C ALA A 380 17.53 -18.51 -4.14
N ALA A 381 17.06 -18.96 -2.98
CA ALA A 381 17.81 -19.82 -2.06
C ALA A 381 16.88 -20.65 -1.15
N VAL A 382 17.36 -21.83 -0.74
CA VAL A 382 16.78 -22.58 0.40
C VAL A 382 17.36 -22.04 1.71
N VAL A 383 16.49 -21.83 2.70
CA VAL A 383 16.87 -21.35 4.03
C VAL A 383 16.18 -22.16 5.13
N ASN A 384 16.85 -22.25 6.29
CA ASN A 384 16.40 -23.05 7.43
C ASN A 384 16.03 -22.19 8.65
N SER A 385 15.87 -20.89 8.49
CA SER A 385 15.50 -19.96 9.55
C SER A 385 14.26 -19.19 9.15
N GLU A 386 13.38 -18.96 10.10
CA GLU A 386 12.14 -18.22 9.87
C GLU A 386 12.42 -16.73 9.67
N GLU A 387 13.38 -16.15 10.40
CA GLU A 387 13.68 -14.71 10.34
C GLU A 387 14.93 -14.41 9.52
N HIS A 388 14.82 -13.46 8.59
CA HIS A 388 15.92 -12.99 7.75
C HIS A 388 15.98 -11.47 7.69
N LEU A 389 17.21 -10.93 7.76
CA LEU A 389 17.45 -9.50 7.57
C LEU A 389 17.65 -9.21 6.08
N ILE A 390 16.75 -8.42 5.52
CA ILE A 390 16.80 -7.95 4.14
C ILE A 390 17.51 -6.61 4.11
N HIS A 391 18.52 -6.49 3.25
CA HIS A 391 19.24 -5.25 2.95
C HIS A 391 18.63 -4.62 1.71
N ILE A 392 18.28 -3.35 1.81
CA ILE A 392 17.80 -2.52 0.71
C ILE A 392 18.92 -1.55 0.35
N THR A 393 19.25 -1.48 -0.93
CA THR A 393 20.33 -0.63 -1.46
C THR A 393 19.90 0.05 -2.75
N GLU A 394 20.67 1.05 -3.21
CA GLU A 394 20.40 1.78 -4.46
C GLU A 394 19.06 2.54 -4.51
N GLY A 395 18.37 2.69 -3.38
CA GLY A 395 17.19 3.55 -3.28
C GLY A 395 17.54 5.04 -3.18
N PRO A 396 16.54 5.94 -3.22
CA PRO A 396 16.75 7.37 -3.03
C PRO A 396 17.24 7.69 -1.61
N ALA A 397 18.07 8.73 -1.50
CA ALA A 397 18.61 9.15 -0.21
C ALA A 397 17.51 9.73 0.69
N ASN A 398 17.32 9.14 1.87
CA ASN A 398 16.24 9.48 2.80
C ASN A 398 14.82 9.28 2.24
N GLY A 399 14.64 8.44 1.23
CA GLY A 399 13.30 8.07 0.76
C GLY A 399 12.69 6.91 1.56
N ASN A 400 11.45 6.58 1.23
CA ASN A 400 10.74 5.44 1.79
C ASN A 400 10.68 4.27 0.80
N VAL A 401 10.66 3.05 1.31
CA VAL A 401 10.52 1.82 0.52
C VAL A 401 9.49 0.93 1.18
N ALA A 402 8.46 0.53 0.41
CA ALA A 402 7.55 -0.52 0.80
C ALA A 402 8.17 -1.88 0.42
N LEU A 403 8.45 -2.70 1.43
CA LEU A 403 8.99 -4.06 1.27
C LEU A 403 7.88 -5.08 1.54
N TYR A 404 7.61 -5.92 0.55
CA TYR A 404 6.61 -6.98 0.64
C TYR A 404 7.27 -8.35 0.78
N ARG A 405 6.67 -9.20 1.62
CA ARG A 405 6.84 -10.65 1.56
C ARG A 405 5.49 -11.28 1.25
N ILE A 406 5.47 -12.08 0.20
CA ILE A 406 4.30 -12.79 -0.31
C ILE A 406 4.66 -14.27 -0.40
N GLU A 407 3.82 -15.15 0.15
CA GLU A 407 4.02 -16.59 -0.04
C GLU A 407 3.39 -17.06 -1.36
N GLY A 408 4.19 -17.73 -2.19
CA GLY A 408 3.76 -18.42 -3.39
C GLY A 408 3.50 -19.90 -3.17
N GLU A 409 2.55 -20.42 -3.94
CA GLU A 409 2.21 -21.84 -4.04
C GLU A 409 2.36 -22.30 -5.48
N MET A 410 2.93 -23.50 -5.65
CA MET A 410 2.77 -24.28 -6.87
C MET A 410 1.45 -25.05 -6.78
N ASN A 411 0.38 -24.45 -7.28
CA ASN A 411 -0.97 -25.00 -7.31
C ASN A 411 -1.16 -25.89 -8.54
N VAL A 412 -1.30 -27.19 -8.33
CA VAL A 412 -1.45 -28.23 -9.36
C VAL A 412 -2.79 -28.97 -9.28
N THR A 413 -3.59 -28.65 -8.27
CA THR A 413 -4.91 -29.23 -8.03
C THR A 413 -6.02 -28.36 -8.62
N GLY A 414 -6.87 -28.94 -9.47
CA GLY A 414 -8.03 -28.23 -10.03
C GLY A 414 -9.13 -27.94 -8.98
N PRO A 415 -10.08 -27.02 -9.27
CA PRO A 415 -11.14 -26.63 -8.34
C PRO A 415 -12.13 -27.74 -7.97
N ASP A 416 -12.17 -28.83 -8.75
CA ASP A 416 -12.94 -30.04 -8.44
C ASP A 416 -12.14 -31.08 -7.63
N GLY A 417 -10.93 -30.72 -7.18
CA GLY A 417 -9.97 -31.59 -6.51
C GLY A 417 -9.32 -32.60 -7.45
N SER A 418 -9.48 -32.45 -8.77
CA SER A 418 -8.85 -33.34 -9.73
C SER A 418 -7.38 -32.95 -9.93
N PHE A 419 -6.51 -33.94 -9.73
CA PHE A 419 -5.10 -33.87 -10.08
C PHE A 419 -4.90 -34.64 -11.39
N SER A 420 -4.39 -33.97 -12.41
CA SER A 420 -4.04 -34.61 -13.69
C SER A 420 -2.68 -34.12 -14.16
N PHE A 421 -1.66 -34.41 -13.37
CA PHE A 421 -0.29 -34.19 -13.78
C PHE A 421 0.55 -35.45 -13.65
N SER A 422 1.39 -35.66 -14.65
CA SER A 422 2.31 -36.80 -14.67
C SER A 422 3.75 -36.40 -14.95
N ASP A 423 4.03 -35.10 -15.14
CA ASP A 423 5.34 -34.63 -15.60
C ASP A 423 5.74 -33.28 -14.98
N PHE A 424 6.36 -33.31 -13.81
CA PHE A 424 6.95 -32.15 -13.15
C PHE A 424 8.26 -31.66 -13.77
N SER A 425 8.71 -32.24 -14.89
CA SER A 425 10.00 -31.85 -15.47
C SER A 425 10.04 -30.47 -16.11
N SER A 426 8.88 -29.80 -16.25
CA SER A 426 8.78 -28.42 -16.74
C SER A 426 8.67 -27.37 -15.64
N VAL A 427 8.39 -27.76 -14.40
CA VAL A 427 8.35 -26.84 -13.26
C VAL A 427 9.79 -26.55 -12.82
N GLN A 428 10.15 -25.28 -12.74
CA GLN A 428 11.44 -24.83 -12.28
C GLN A 428 11.52 -24.92 -10.75
N ASP A 429 12.72 -25.08 -10.22
CA ASP A 429 12.92 -24.96 -8.77
C ASP A 429 12.47 -23.56 -8.33
N TYR A 430 11.85 -23.45 -7.15
CA TYR A 430 11.32 -22.20 -6.55
C TYR A 430 10.12 -21.57 -7.28
N GLU A 431 9.60 -22.21 -8.33
CA GLU A 431 8.48 -21.66 -9.10
C GLU A 431 7.18 -21.76 -8.31
N ALA A 432 6.40 -20.67 -8.33
CA ALA A 432 5.01 -20.64 -7.91
C ALA A 432 4.13 -20.18 -9.08
N ASN A 433 2.86 -20.57 -9.07
CA ASN A 433 1.87 -20.14 -10.05
C ASN A 433 0.62 -19.53 -9.38
N ARG A 434 0.76 -19.19 -8.10
CA ARG A 434 -0.26 -18.53 -7.29
C ARG A 434 0.39 -17.83 -6.11
N PHE A 435 -0.11 -16.66 -5.75
CA PHE A 435 0.19 -16.07 -4.44
C PHE A 435 -0.92 -16.33 -3.40
N TYR A 436 -0.50 -16.59 -2.17
CA TYR A 436 -1.37 -16.51 -1.01
C TYR A 436 -1.69 -15.04 -0.71
N LEU A 437 -2.94 -14.77 -0.30
CA LEU A 437 -3.38 -13.44 0.14
C LEU A 437 -2.78 -13.01 1.49
N ASP A 438 -2.02 -13.89 2.16
CA ASP A 438 -1.27 -13.57 3.37
C ASP A 438 0.05 -12.89 3.00
N LYS A 439 0.00 -11.58 2.83
CA LYS A 439 1.11 -10.68 2.52
C LYS A 439 1.51 -9.92 3.79
N THR A 440 2.81 -9.76 4.01
CA THR A 440 3.33 -8.84 5.02
C THR A 440 4.06 -7.69 4.35
N GLU A 441 3.83 -6.49 4.86
CA GLU A 441 4.37 -5.23 4.36
C GLU A 441 5.21 -4.54 5.45
N HIS A 442 6.31 -3.93 5.03
CA HIS A 442 7.21 -3.18 5.89
C HIS A 442 7.57 -1.85 5.23
N ASP A 443 7.26 -0.75 5.91
CA ASP A 443 7.77 0.57 5.56
C ASP A 443 9.21 0.71 6.02
N VAL A 444 10.12 1.02 5.10
CA VAL A 444 11.55 1.13 5.39
C VAL A 444 12.09 2.49 4.97
N GLU A 445 12.37 3.33 5.96
CA GLU A 445 13.11 4.58 5.76
C GLU A 445 14.56 4.28 5.37
N LEU A 446 15.00 4.88 4.26
CA LEU A 446 16.38 4.77 3.79
C LEU A 446 17.28 5.83 4.45
N ASP A 447 18.56 5.53 4.58
CA ASP A 447 19.55 6.49 5.05
C ASP A 447 19.96 7.49 3.95
N ALA A 448 20.80 8.47 4.31
CA ALA A 448 21.32 9.47 3.36
C ALA A 448 22.18 8.88 2.22
N GLY A 449 22.51 7.60 2.27
CA GLY A 449 23.16 6.84 1.21
C GLY A 449 22.22 5.98 0.38
N GLY A 450 20.91 5.96 0.69
CA GLY A 450 19.93 5.11 -0.01
C GLY A 450 19.93 3.66 0.47
N HIS A 451 20.31 3.41 1.74
CA HIS A 451 20.34 2.06 2.31
C HIS A 451 19.33 1.92 3.45
N GLY A 452 18.65 0.78 3.50
CA GLY A 452 17.70 0.41 4.54
C GLY A 452 17.83 -1.06 4.92
N HIS A 453 17.14 -1.47 5.97
CA HIS A 453 17.04 -2.87 6.34
C HIS A 453 15.71 -3.17 7.02
N ALA A 454 15.18 -4.37 6.79
CA ALA A 454 14.00 -4.87 7.47
C ALA A 454 14.18 -6.34 7.81
N THR A 455 13.62 -6.77 8.94
CA THR A 455 13.57 -8.20 9.28
C THR A 455 12.25 -8.75 8.78
N VAL A 456 12.32 -9.78 7.94
CA VAL A 456 11.17 -10.48 7.36
C VAL A 456 11.06 -11.86 7.99
N SER A 457 9.84 -12.24 8.38
CA SER A 457 9.50 -13.60 8.82
C SER A 457 8.91 -14.38 7.64
N LEU A 458 9.49 -15.55 7.38
CA LEU A 458 9.07 -16.45 6.31
C LEU A 458 7.96 -17.37 6.78
N THR A 459 7.08 -17.77 5.87
CA THR A 459 6.03 -18.75 6.12
C THR A 459 6.23 -20.00 5.27
N ASN A 460 5.58 -21.09 5.69
CA ASN A 460 5.49 -22.32 4.93
C ASN A 460 4.11 -22.95 5.14
N ASN A 461 3.16 -22.57 4.30
CA ASN A 461 1.77 -23.05 4.35
C ASN A 461 1.56 -24.29 3.46
N THR A 462 2.55 -25.20 3.39
CA THR A 462 2.39 -26.48 2.69
C THR A 462 1.35 -27.36 3.41
N GLU A 463 0.08 -27.16 3.09
CA GLU A 463 -1.05 -27.79 3.77
C GLU A 463 -1.57 -29.04 3.04
N SER A 464 -1.34 -29.20 1.73
CA SER A 464 -2.00 -30.23 0.91
C SER A 464 -1.23 -30.68 -0.33
N PRO A 465 -0.30 -31.65 -0.21
CA PRO A 465 0.31 -32.30 -1.36
C PRO A 465 -0.76 -32.82 -2.33
N PRO A 466 -0.61 -32.61 -3.66
CA PRO A 466 0.62 -32.25 -4.36
C PRO A 466 0.87 -30.74 -4.53
N ASP A 467 0.07 -29.87 -3.92
CA ASP A 467 0.33 -28.42 -3.92
C ASP A 467 1.44 -28.11 -2.91
N GLU A 468 2.45 -27.34 -3.34
CA GLU A 468 3.67 -27.04 -2.58
C GLU A 468 3.74 -25.52 -2.32
N GLY A 469 3.64 -25.13 -1.04
CA GLY A 469 3.78 -23.75 -0.59
C GLY A 469 5.18 -23.47 -0.04
N GLY A 470 5.33 -22.34 0.66
CA GLY A 470 6.59 -21.97 1.32
C GLY A 470 7.64 -21.29 0.45
N MET A 471 7.28 -20.92 -0.79
CA MET A 471 8.11 -20.04 -1.62
C MET A 471 7.85 -18.60 -1.22
N ASN A 472 8.77 -17.96 -0.49
CA ASN A 472 8.58 -16.60 -0.02
C ASN A 472 9.19 -15.61 -1.01
N TYR A 473 8.33 -14.94 -1.78
CA TYR A 473 8.69 -13.88 -2.70
C TYR A 473 8.82 -12.57 -1.95
N ILE A 474 10.00 -11.97 -2.01
CA ILE A 474 10.32 -10.70 -1.35
C ILE A 474 10.69 -9.69 -2.43
N LEU A 475 9.97 -8.57 -2.46
CA LEU A 475 10.11 -7.51 -3.45
C LEU A 475 9.91 -6.16 -2.77
N ALA A 476 10.46 -5.10 -3.36
CA ALA A 476 10.39 -3.76 -2.83
C ALA A 476 10.12 -2.74 -3.93
N VAL A 477 9.40 -1.67 -3.58
CA VAL A 477 9.17 -0.50 -4.42
C VAL A 477 9.50 0.75 -3.61
N VAL A 478 10.04 1.76 -4.29
CA VAL A 478 10.22 3.08 -3.69
C VAL A 478 8.89 3.80 -3.71
N GLU A 479 8.51 4.41 -2.60
CA GLU A 479 7.39 5.35 -2.52
C GLU A 479 7.94 6.77 -2.69
N ASP A 480 7.38 7.54 -3.60
CA ASP A 480 7.74 8.94 -3.79
C ASP A 480 7.02 9.88 -2.82
N GLU A 481 7.16 11.19 -3.03
CA GLU A 481 6.57 12.22 -2.16
C GLU A 481 5.05 12.35 -2.34
N ASP A 482 4.52 11.90 -3.48
CA ASP A 482 3.11 11.96 -3.83
C ASP A 482 2.35 10.67 -3.42
N GLY A 483 3.09 9.63 -3.02
CA GLY A 483 2.56 8.34 -2.57
C GLY A 483 2.49 7.31 -3.70
N ASP A 484 3.07 7.61 -4.86
CA ASP A 484 3.13 6.72 -6.00
C ASP A 484 4.33 5.78 -5.88
N TYR A 485 4.18 4.60 -6.49
CA TYR A 485 5.19 3.56 -6.45
C TYR A 485 6.09 3.60 -7.69
N GLY A 486 7.39 3.54 -7.44
CA GLY A 486 8.40 3.39 -8.48
C GLY A 486 8.57 1.96 -9.00
N LEU A 487 9.65 1.78 -9.78
CA LEU A 487 10.02 0.48 -10.32
C LEU A 487 10.34 -0.53 -9.20
N MET A 488 10.02 -1.79 -9.45
CA MET A 488 10.21 -2.89 -8.52
C MET A 488 11.67 -3.35 -8.48
N SER A 489 12.11 -3.77 -7.30
CA SER A 489 13.42 -4.39 -7.10
C SER A 489 13.59 -5.71 -7.85
N ASN A 490 14.80 -6.29 -7.78
CA ASN A 490 14.94 -7.72 -7.96
C ASN A 490 14.03 -8.49 -6.98
N VAL A 491 13.65 -9.70 -7.35
CA VAL A 491 12.75 -10.53 -6.55
C VAL A 491 13.57 -11.61 -5.85
N VAL A 492 13.60 -11.58 -4.53
CA VAL A 492 14.26 -12.61 -3.73
C VAL A 492 13.24 -13.70 -3.40
N VAL A 493 13.53 -14.94 -3.79
CA VAL A 493 12.67 -16.09 -3.49
C VAL A 493 13.36 -16.99 -2.47
N LEU A 494 12.82 -17.05 -1.26
CA LEU A 494 13.33 -17.92 -0.19
C LEU A 494 12.40 -19.11 0.03
N GLU A 495 12.89 -20.31 -0.25
CA GLU A 495 12.22 -21.54 0.15
C GLU A 495 12.54 -21.81 1.62
N TYR A 496 11.55 -21.63 2.49
CA TYR A 496 11.71 -21.91 3.91
C TYR A 496 11.47 -23.38 4.20
N GLN A 497 12.55 -24.12 4.40
CA GLN A 497 12.49 -25.49 4.90
C GLN A 497 12.78 -25.45 6.40
N GLU A 498 11.75 -25.60 7.22
CA GLU A 498 11.97 -25.80 8.66
C GLU A 498 12.91 -27.00 8.81
N GLU A 499 14.05 -26.79 9.46
CA GLU A 499 14.95 -27.88 9.80
C GLU A 499 14.09 -28.87 10.61
N GLN A 500 13.76 -30.02 10.01
CA GLN A 500 13.16 -31.12 10.75
C GLN A 500 14.21 -31.50 11.80
N GLU A 501 14.09 -30.95 13.01
CA GLU A 501 14.83 -31.45 14.14
C GLU A 501 14.60 -32.97 14.14
N PRO A 502 15.67 -33.79 14.01
CA PRO A 502 15.50 -35.22 14.00
C PRO A 502 14.69 -35.58 15.24
N PRO A 503 13.67 -36.45 15.10
CA PRO A 503 12.78 -36.74 16.21
C PRO A 503 13.60 -37.13 17.44
N GLU A 504 13.21 -36.69 18.65
CA GLU A 504 13.98 -36.99 19.87
C GLU A 504 14.38 -38.48 19.91
N ASN A 505 15.69 -38.76 19.79
CA ASN A 505 16.25 -40.09 19.56
C ASN A 505 15.98 -40.65 18.15
N ASP A 506 16.78 -40.18 17.19
CA ASP A 506 17.00 -40.73 15.85
C ASP A 506 18.52 -40.92 15.71
N PHE A 507 18.99 -42.17 15.79
CA PHE A 507 20.41 -42.49 15.97
C PHE A 507 21.22 -42.46 14.68
N ASP A 508 20.62 -42.76 13.53
CA ASP A 508 21.27 -42.74 12.22
C ASP A 508 20.91 -41.50 11.38
N GLY A 509 19.92 -40.72 11.83
CA GLY A 509 19.52 -39.45 11.23
C GLY A 509 18.72 -39.62 9.95
N ASP A 510 18.05 -40.76 9.76
CA ASP A 510 17.27 -41.05 8.54
C ASP A 510 15.86 -40.43 8.56
N GLY A 511 15.47 -39.79 9.67
CA GLY A 511 14.17 -39.16 9.88
C GLY A 511 13.12 -40.08 10.50
N THR A 512 13.46 -41.35 10.78
CA THR A 512 12.62 -42.30 11.52
C THR A 512 13.02 -42.30 13.00
N PRO A 513 12.11 -41.99 13.94
CA PRO A 513 12.45 -42.09 15.37
C PRO A 513 12.79 -43.54 15.75
N ASN A 514 13.79 -43.77 16.61
CA ASN A 514 14.24 -45.12 17.02
C ASN A 514 13.12 -46.04 17.55
N ALA A 515 12.01 -45.47 18.06
CA ALA A 515 10.87 -46.26 18.51
C ALA A 515 10.09 -46.93 17.35
N GLN A 516 10.35 -46.50 16.12
CA GLN A 516 9.66 -46.85 14.88
C GLN A 516 10.64 -47.27 13.77
N ASP A 517 11.92 -47.00 13.95
CA ASP A 517 13.01 -47.55 13.17
C ASP A 517 13.27 -49.02 13.55
N THR A 518 13.77 -49.80 12.61
CA THR A 518 14.16 -51.20 12.80
C THR A 518 15.65 -51.44 12.55
N ASP A 519 16.42 -50.40 12.26
CA ASP A 519 17.86 -50.40 11.95
C ASP A 519 18.51 -49.10 12.48
N ASP A 520 18.45 -48.89 13.81
CA ASP A 520 18.74 -47.63 14.52
C ASP A 520 20.13 -47.01 14.23
N ASP A 521 21.09 -47.75 13.66
CA ASP A 521 22.43 -47.25 13.31
C ASP A 521 22.78 -47.31 11.81
N GLY A 522 21.82 -47.71 10.97
CA GLY A 522 21.93 -47.70 9.51
C GLY A 522 22.97 -48.65 8.91
N ASP A 523 23.41 -49.69 9.64
CA ASP A 523 24.42 -50.63 9.16
C ASP A 523 23.86 -51.75 8.25
N GLY A 524 22.52 -51.84 8.15
CA GLY A 524 21.78 -52.79 7.33
C GLY A 524 21.44 -54.10 8.05
N ILE A 525 21.66 -54.20 9.36
CA ILE A 525 21.30 -55.32 10.23
C ILE A 525 20.17 -54.89 11.16
N PRO A 526 18.94 -55.42 11.00
CA PRO A 526 17.83 -54.97 11.84
C PRO A 526 18.08 -55.18 13.34
N ASP A 527 17.66 -54.26 14.21
CA ASP A 527 17.99 -54.22 15.66
C ASP A 527 17.69 -55.55 16.37
N VAL A 528 16.62 -56.23 15.95
CA VAL A 528 16.21 -57.53 16.51
C VAL A 528 17.27 -58.63 16.30
N ASN A 529 18.18 -58.42 15.36
CA ASN A 529 19.28 -59.29 14.99
C ASN A 529 20.66 -58.64 15.19
N ASP A 530 20.72 -57.37 15.58
CA ASP A 530 21.98 -56.65 15.81
C ASP A 530 22.34 -56.54 17.31
N PRO A 531 23.42 -57.19 17.76
CA PRO A 531 23.96 -57.00 19.10
C PRO A 531 24.49 -55.58 19.39
N PHE A 532 24.74 -54.77 18.36
CA PHE A 532 25.35 -53.44 18.45
C PHE A 532 24.50 -52.36 17.78
N ALA A 533 23.18 -52.39 17.95
CA ALA A 533 22.17 -51.55 17.27
C ALA A 533 22.26 -50.02 17.47
N LEU A 534 23.40 -49.50 17.90
CA LEU A 534 23.71 -48.08 18.12
C LEU A 534 25.14 -47.75 17.66
N ASP A 535 25.83 -48.68 17.00
CA ASP A 535 27.23 -48.61 16.61
C ASP A 535 27.41 -49.35 15.29
N ALA A 536 27.27 -48.62 14.19
CA ALA A 536 27.37 -49.15 12.83
C ALA A 536 28.70 -49.88 12.53
N ASP A 537 29.75 -49.62 13.31
CA ASP A 537 31.04 -50.30 13.21
C ASP A 537 31.10 -51.59 14.05
N ASN A 538 30.01 -52.01 14.69
CA ASN A 538 29.88 -53.23 15.50
C ASN A 538 30.99 -53.38 16.56
N GLY A 539 31.38 -52.26 17.19
CA GLY A 539 32.45 -52.21 18.19
C GLY A 539 33.87 -52.34 17.62
N LEU A 540 34.05 -52.42 16.30
CA LEU A 540 35.36 -52.56 15.67
C LEU A 540 36.16 -51.25 15.66
N SER A 541 35.49 -50.11 15.77
CA SER A 541 36.11 -48.77 15.86
C SER A 541 36.47 -48.36 17.29
N THR A 542 35.91 -49.04 18.31
CA THR A 542 36.17 -48.73 19.72
C THR A 542 37.55 -49.19 20.16
N SER A 543 38.43 -48.25 20.53
CA SER A 543 39.80 -48.51 20.99
C SER A 543 39.96 -48.36 22.50
N VAL A 544 40.80 -49.19 23.12
CA VAL A 544 41.07 -49.16 24.57
C VAL A 544 42.30 -48.30 24.93
N PRO A 545 42.28 -47.58 26.07
CA PRO A 545 41.20 -47.52 27.06
C PRO A 545 40.04 -46.62 26.63
N HIS A 546 38.82 -47.12 26.80
CA HIS A 546 37.58 -46.38 26.55
C HIS A 546 36.88 -46.11 27.89
N ASN A 547 36.43 -44.87 28.12
CA ASN A 547 35.75 -44.46 29.35
C ASN A 547 34.37 -43.91 29.00
N LEU A 548 33.32 -44.53 29.53
CA LEU A 548 31.93 -44.08 29.41
C LEU A 548 31.54 -43.33 30.68
N THR A 549 30.91 -42.17 30.51
CA THR A 549 30.21 -41.47 31.59
C THR A 549 28.78 -42.00 31.63
N LEU A 550 28.23 -42.26 32.83
CA LEU A 550 26.89 -42.83 33.02
C LEU A 550 25.95 -41.83 33.70
N GLU A 551 26.14 -40.54 33.41
CA GLU A 551 25.18 -39.52 33.82
C GLU A 551 23.97 -39.58 32.87
N PRO A 552 22.75 -39.24 33.33
CA PRO A 552 21.58 -39.18 32.45
C PRO A 552 21.87 -38.32 31.22
N ASN A 553 21.51 -38.81 30.04
CA ASN A 553 21.72 -38.23 28.70
C ASN A 553 23.20 -38.02 28.32
N SER A 554 24.16 -38.69 28.97
CA SER A 554 25.58 -38.52 28.64
C SER A 554 26.10 -39.42 27.52
N GLN A 555 25.31 -40.41 27.11
CA GLN A 555 25.53 -41.32 25.99
C GLN A 555 24.16 -41.67 25.34
N PRO A 556 24.17 -42.10 24.07
CA PRO A 556 23.07 -42.85 23.45
C PRO A 556 22.34 -43.79 24.44
N GLY A 557 21.07 -43.52 24.74
CA GLY A 557 20.23 -44.40 25.56
C GLY A 557 20.49 -44.42 27.09
N THR A 558 21.18 -43.42 27.67
CA THR A 558 21.49 -43.34 29.12
C THR A 558 20.77 -42.25 29.90
#